data_AF-A0A1V5ZMT0-F1
#
_entry.id   AF-A0A1V5ZMT0-F1
#
_cell.length_a   1.000
_cell.length_b   1.000
_cell.length_c   1.000
_cell.angle_alpha   90.00
_cell.angle_beta   90.00
_cell.angle_gamma   90.00
#
_symmetry.space_group_name_H-M   'P 1'
#
loop_
_entity.id
_entity.type
_entity.pdbx_description
1 polymer ?
#
loop_
_entity_poly.entity_id
_entity_poly.type
_entity_poly.pdbx_seq_one_letter_code
_entity_poly.pdbx_strand_id
1 'polypeptide(L)' 'MEFLLEIIKPNIGVFTAIDSVHSLQFGSPNEIAKEEKKMIENTVEFAFLNVDDVYAMSLIKNLEIDYLTYQTE' A
#
# COMPACT_ATOMS: atom_id res chain seq x y z
N MET A 1 2.71 -9.33 -6.68
CA MET A 1 1.29 -8.93 -6.53
C MET A 1 0.50 -8.99 -7.85
N GLU A 2 1.16 -8.94 -9.01
CA GLU A 2 0.50 -8.82 -10.32
C GLU A 2 -0.59 -9.87 -10.61
N PHE A 3 -0.31 -11.16 -10.41
CA PHE A 3 -1.30 -12.22 -10.64
C PHE A 3 -2.60 -12.02 -9.85
N LEU A 4 -2.53 -11.57 -8.60
CA LEU A 4 -3.72 -11.34 -7.78
C LEU A 4 -4.52 -10.12 -8.29
N LEU A 5 -3.83 -9.09 -8.76
CA LEU A 5 -4.44 -7.88 -9.31
C LEU A 5 -5.05 -8.08 -10.70
N GLU A 6 -4.57 -9.08 -11.45
CA GLU A 6 -5.23 -9.53 -12.68
C GLU A 6 -6.58 -10.20 -12.41
N ILE A 7 -6.71 -10.86 -11.26
CA ILE A 7 -7.95 -11.53 -10.86
C ILE A 7 -8.95 -10.53 -10.27
N ILE A 8 -8.48 -9.63 -9.40
CA ILE A 8 -9.36 -8.68 -8.72
C ILE A 8 -8.68 -7.35 -8.43
N LYS A 9 -9.45 -6.28 -8.64
CA LYS A 9 -9.11 -4.93 -8.21
C LYS A 9 -9.91 -4.58 -6.95
N PRO A 10 -9.28 -4.19 -5.84
CA PRO A 10 -10.00 -3.83 -4.63
C PRO A 10 -10.84 -2.55 -4.84
N ASN A 11 -12.06 -2.52 -4.34
CA ASN A 11 -12.82 -1.26 -4.24
C ASN A 11 -12.21 -0.36 -3.16
N ILE A 12 -11.85 -0.94 -2.02
CA ILE A 12 -11.28 -0.23 -0.87
C ILE A 12 -9.90 -0.81 -0.53
N GLY A 13 -8.91 0.07 -0.37
CA GLY A 13 -7.55 -0.26 0.00
C GLY A 13 -7.19 0.31 1.38
N VAL A 14 -6.41 -0.43 2.17
CA VAL A 14 -5.90 0.03 3.47
C VAL A 14 -4.39 -0.22 3.51
N PHE A 15 -3.62 0.83 3.74
CA PHE A 15 -2.18 0.77 3.94
C PHE A 15 -1.88 0.99 5.42
N THR A 16 -1.32 -0.02 6.09
CA THR A 16 -1.06 -0.04 7.53
C THR A 16 0.35 0.41 7.89
N ALA A 17 1.34 -0.45 7.74
CA ALA A 17 2.73 -0.14 7.99
C ALA A 17 3.58 -1.22 7.33
N ILE A 18 4.76 -0.83 6.84
CA ILE A 18 5.76 -1.79 6.36
C ILE A 18 6.79 -1.99 7.47
N ASP A 19 6.64 -3.09 8.21
CA ASP A 19 7.62 -3.49 9.22
C ASP A 19 8.62 -4.53 8.66
N SER A 20 9.84 -4.43 9.19
CA SER A 20 11.03 -5.27 8.98
C SER A 20 10.84 -6.77 9.22
N VAL A 21 9.69 -7.22 9.72
CA VAL A 21 9.43 -8.64 10.04
C VAL A 21 9.41 -9.53 8.79
N HIS A 22 9.24 -8.96 7.59
CA HIS A 22 9.23 -9.69 6.31
C HIS A 22 10.63 -10.00 5.73
N SER A 23 11.71 -9.56 6.39
CA SER A 23 13.11 -9.76 5.93
C SER A 23 13.54 -11.23 5.80
N LEU A 24 12.83 -12.18 6.41
CA LEU A 24 13.22 -13.59 6.43
C LEU A 24 12.75 -14.38 5.20
N GLN A 25 11.83 -13.87 4.40
CA GLN A 25 11.29 -14.58 3.23
C GLN A 25 11.19 -13.77 1.93
N PHE A 26 11.24 -12.43 1.96
CA PHE A 26 11.10 -11.62 0.76
C PHE A 26 12.02 -10.40 0.76
N GLY A 27 13.13 -10.48 0.03
CA GLY A 27 13.88 -9.33 -0.48
C GLY A 27 14.26 -8.21 0.51
N SER A 28 14.72 -7.10 -0.05
CA SER A 28 14.94 -5.88 0.74
C SER A 28 13.59 -5.23 1.12
N PRO A 29 13.50 -4.49 2.25
CA PRO A 29 12.27 -3.78 2.63
C PRO A 29 11.67 -2.89 1.52
N ASN A 30 12.54 -2.34 0.67
CA ASN A 30 12.13 -1.55 -0.50
C ASN A 30 11.41 -2.36 -1.58
N GLU A 31 11.72 -3.64 -1.73
CA GLU A 31 11.06 -4.51 -2.70
C GLU A 31 9.68 -4.94 -2.21
N ILE A 32 9.55 -5.26 -0.92
CA ILE A 32 8.26 -5.52 -0.28
C ILE A 32 7.35 -4.30 -0.43
N ALA A 33 7.88 -3.12 -0.12
CA ALA A 33 7.14 -1.88 -0.28
C ALA A 33 6.67 -1.62 -1.71
N LYS A 34 7.47 -1.97 -2.72
CA LYS A 34 7.03 -1.86 -4.12
C LYS A 34 5.88 -2.81 -4.43
N GLU A 35 5.91 -4.04 -3.93
CA GLU A 35 4.86 -5.02 -4.22
C GLU A 35 3.54 -4.71 -3.51
N GLU A 36 3.58 -4.24 -2.27
CA GLU A 36 2.38 -3.86 -1.51
C GLU A 36 1.73 -2.58 -2.04
N LYS A 37 2.55 -1.62 -2.48
CA LYS A 37 2.08 -0.39 -3.15
C LYS A 37 1.19 -0.67 -4.35
N LYS A 38 1.50 -1.71 -5.15
CA LYS A 38 0.71 -2.10 -6.32
C LYS A 38 -0.76 -2.35 -5.98
N MET A 39 -1.06 -2.84 -4.77
CA MET A 39 -2.44 -3.08 -4.33
C MET A 39 -3.22 -1.77 -4.17
N ILE A 40 -2.61 -0.78 -3.50
CA ILE A 40 -3.24 0.52 -3.28
C ILE A 40 -3.35 1.31 -4.58
N GLU A 41 -2.34 1.26 -5.44
CA GLU A 41 -2.37 1.88 -6.78
C GLU A 41 -3.45 1.29 -7.70
N ASN A 42 -3.88 0.04 -7.47
CA ASN A 42 -4.94 -0.62 -8.24
C ASN A 42 -6.30 -0.61 -7.53
N THR A 43 -6.42 0.10 -6.40
CA THR A 43 -7.70 0.31 -5.72
C THR A 43 -8.55 1.29 -6.52
N VAL A 44 -9.86 1.05 -6.63
CA VAL A 44 -10.72 1.77 -7.59
C VAL A 44 -11.66 2.81 -6.99
N GLU A 45 -12.00 2.75 -5.69
CA GLU A 45 -12.93 3.71 -5.07
C GLU A 45 -12.29 4.53 -3.96
N PHE A 46 -11.64 3.89 -2.98
CA PHE A 46 -11.19 4.60 -1.78
C PHE A 46 -9.98 3.99 -1.10
N ALA A 47 -9.08 4.81 -0.55
CA ALA A 47 -7.94 4.32 0.23
C ALA A 47 -7.84 4.92 1.65
N PHE A 48 -7.35 4.11 2.59
CA PHE A 48 -6.93 4.55 3.92
C PHE A 48 -5.41 4.44 4.04
N LEU A 49 -4.74 5.53 4.38
CA LEU A 49 -3.27 5.60 4.43
C LEU A 49 -2.77 5.98 5.82
N ASN A 50 -1.85 5.20 6.37
CA ASN A 50 -1.18 5.56 7.63
C ASN A 50 -0.16 6.68 7.39
N VAL A 51 -0.28 7.82 8.08
CA VAL A 51 0.66 8.94 7.97
C VAL A 51 2.01 8.67 8.61
N ASP A 52 2.07 7.73 9.55
CA ASP A 52 3.30 7.38 10.24
C ASP A 52 4.23 6.53 9.35
N ASP A 53 3.73 6.03 8.21
CA ASP A 53 4.48 5.25 7.25
C ASP A 53 4.93 6.09 6.04
N VAL A 54 6.25 6.18 5.85
CA VAL A 54 6.86 6.96 4.75
C VAL A 54 6.50 6.43 3.36
N TYR A 55 6.24 5.13 3.23
CA TYR A 55 5.85 4.52 1.96
C TYR A 55 4.38 4.82 1.64
N ALA A 56 3.51 4.78 2.64
CA ALA A 56 2.12 5.22 2.50
C ALA A 56 2.05 6.69 2.05
N MET A 57 2.82 7.57 2.71
CA MET A 57 2.85 8.99 2.35
C MET A 57 3.42 9.25 0.95
N SER A 58 4.31 8.38 0.46
CA SER A 58 4.82 8.50 -0.91
C SER A 58 3.79 8.17 -2.00
N LEU A 59 2.73 7.42 -1.68
CA LEU A 59 1.66 7.05 -2.63
C LEU A 59 0.70 8.19 -2.93
N ILE A 60 0.52 9.11 -1.99
CA ILE A 60 -0.47 10.21 -2.07
C ILE A 60 -0.33 11.02 -3.37
N LYS A 61 0.89 11.22 -3.85
CA LYS A 61 1.16 12.04 -5.05
C LYS A 61 0.58 11.45 -6.33
N ASN A 62 0.37 10.13 -6.37
CA ASN A 62 -0.01 9.40 -7.57
C ASN A 62 -1.38 8.73 -7.44
N LEU A 63 -2.10 8.98 -6.34
CA LEU A 63 -3.41 8.37 -6.11
C LEU A 63 -4.49 9.16 -6.85
N GLU A 64 -5.20 8.49 -7.75
CA GLU A 64 -6.31 9.08 -8.53
C GLU A 64 -7.69 8.92 -7.84
N ILE A 65 -7.74 8.17 -6.75
CA ILE A 65 -8.95 7.90 -5.96
C ILE A 65 -9.00 8.75 -4.70
N ASP A 66 -10.19 8.88 -4.12
CA ASP A 66 -10.35 9.52 -2.81
C ASP A 66 -9.61 8.73 -1.72
N TYR A 67 -9.10 9.44 -0.73
CA TYR A 67 -8.41 8.81 0.39
C TYR A 67 -8.63 9.56 1.69
N LEU A 68 -8.50 8.82 2.79
CA LEU A 68 -8.34 9.36 4.13
C LEU A 68 -7.02 8.91 4.71
N THR A 69 -6.41 9.79 5.49
CA THR A 69 -5.22 9.45 6.24
C THR A 69 -5.57 9.20 7.70
N TYR A 70 -4.86 8.28 8.35
CA TYR A 70 -4.97 8.00 9.78
C TYR A 70 -3.57 7.89 10.37
N GLN A 71 -3.49 7.93 11.69
CA GLN A 71 -2.25 7.76 12.45
C GLN A 71 -2.43 6.64 13.45
N THR A 72 -1.35 5.94 13.76
CA THR A 72 -1.27 4.89 14.77
C THR A 72 -0.33 5.39 15.88
N GLU A 73 -0.88 5.69 17.05
CA GLU A 73 -0.13 6.21 18.22
C GLU A 73 1.12 5.41 18.59
#